data_AF-A0A917AM05-F1
#
_entry.id   AF-A0A917AM05-F1
#
_cell.length_a   1.000
_cell.length_b   1.000
_cell.length_c   1.000
_cell.angle_alpha   90.00
_cell.angle_beta   90.00
_cell.angle_gamma   90.00
#
_symmetry.space_group_name_H-M   'P 1'
#
loop_
_entity.id
_entity.type
_entity.pdbx_description
1 polymer ?
#
loop_
_entity_poly.entity_id
_entity_poly.type
_entity_poly.pdbx_seq_one_letter_code
_entity_poly.pdbx_strand_id
1 'polypeptide(L)'
;MRCPELILTVALVLAPLDCLAQTLASDFYRLNREELLPFAEQGIAEAQYRLARDYHVSGQDDRFAQAEKWYRLAAVQGHAGAQYDLGLMYRRGQIPPSPEGNWLGQIVRNILGKHSSNADHIAAFKWFNVAADQGHVHAQYLLGQSYEAGLGVDQDYDQAIEWYLRASEGGEDDPQYNSAANNARSALGAMYESGRGVPQDFEQAAKWYQKGFGNPDAIFNLALMYRDGRGVPRDLVLAYEFMYPFSQGASVTLMGPSKKIVWELEREMTMEQIKEALQRVEDCKDTRLYGRSPDCEFR
;
A
#
# COMPACT_ATOMS: atom_id res chain seq x y z
N MET A 1 -7.90 -7.10 36.59
CA MET A 1 -9.27 -6.60 36.84
C MET A 1 -9.90 -6.38 35.48
N ARG A 2 -11.04 -7.01 35.19
CA ARG A 2 -11.74 -6.89 33.89
C ARG A 2 -12.55 -5.58 33.89
N CYS A 3 -12.37 -4.74 32.87
CA CYS A 3 -13.20 -3.56 32.67
C CYS A 3 -14.62 -3.99 32.27
N PRO A 4 -15.69 -3.44 32.87
CA PRO A 4 -17.06 -3.77 32.49
C PRO A 4 -17.43 -3.15 31.13
N GLU A 5 -18.23 -3.87 30.33
CA GLU A 5 -18.86 -3.32 29.13
C GLU A 5 -19.77 -2.14 29.52
N LEU A 6 -19.44 -0.94 29.05
CA LEU A 6 -20.19 0.29 29.35
C LEU A 6 -20.81 0.83 28.08
N ILE A 7 -22.14 0.88 28.06
CA ILE A 7 -22.95 1.51 27.02
C ILE A 7 -22.77 3.04 27.07
N LEU A 8 -22.71 3.63 25.89
CA LEU A 8 -22.21 4.95 25.49
C LEU A 8 -22.77 6.22 26.19
N THR A 9 -23.63 6.13 27.21
CA THR A 9 -24.40 7.31 27.64
C THR A 9 -24.11 7.88 29.04
N VAL A 10 -23.30 7.26 29.91
CA VAL A 10 -23.15 7.75 31.30
C VAL A 10 -21.72 7.84 31.86
N ALA A 11 -20.68 7.35 31.19
CA ALA A 11 -19.35 7.21 31.81
C ALA A 11 -18.35 8.37 31.57
N LEU A 12 -18.80 9.63 31.43
CA LEU A 12 -17.93 10.71 30.95
C LEU A 12 -17.28 11.60 32.03
N VAL A 13 -17.37 11.28 33.33
CA VAL A 13 -16.88 12.22 34.36
C VAL A 13 -15.72 11.71 35.24
N LEU A 14 -15.44 10.41 35.36
CA LEU A 14 -14.42 9.94 36.33
C LEU A 14 -13.54 8.75 35.90
N ALA A 15 -13.54 8.34 34.63
CA ALA A 15 -12.60 7.30 34.18
C ALA A 15 -11.22 7.93 33.88
N PRO A 16 -10.09 7.38 34.40
CA PRO A 16 -8.77 7.82 34.01
C PRO A 16 -8.57 7.63 32.49
N LEU A 17 -7.92 8.59 31.84
CA LEU A 17 -7.70 8.66 30.38
C LEU A 17 -7.20 7.34 29.76
N ASP A 18 -6.40 6.59 30.51
CA ASP A 18 -5.84 5.29 30.09
C ASP A 18 -6.90 4.20 29.88
N CYS A 19 -8.04 4.27 30.57
CA CYS A 19 -9.10 3.26 30.49
C CYS A 19 -10.06 3.50 29.32
N LEU A 20 -10.16 4.75 28.83
CA LEU A 20 -11.00 5.14 27.68
C LEU A 20 -10.34 4.73 26.34
N ALA A 21 -9.02 4.73 26.26
CA ALA A 21 -8.28 4.51 25.01
C ALA A 21 -8.48 3.11 24.39
N GLN A 22 -8.66 2.05 25.20
CA GLN A 22 -8.76 0.67 24.70
C GLN A 22 -10.17 0.24 24.30
N THR A 23 -11.22 0.85 24.86
CA THR A 23 -12.62 0.51 24.54
C THR A 23 -13.22 1.36 23.42
N LEU A 24 -12.61 2.49 23.03
CA LEU A 24 -13.22 3.48 22.13
C LEU A 24 -12.83 3.38 20.64
N ALA A 25 -11.73 2.71 20.27
CA ALA A 25 -11.21 2.77 18.89
C ALA A 25 -12.21 2.26 17.84
N SER A 26 -12.96 1.20 18.14
CA SER A 26 -14.03 0.67 17.27
C SER A 26 -15.26 1.57 17.22
N ASP A 27 -15.57 2.27 18.31
CA ASP A 27 -16.76 3.12 18.41
C ASP A 27 -16.60 4.42 17.61
N PHE A 28 -15.38 4.94 17.50
CA PHE A 28 -15.09 6.07 16.64
C PHE A 28 -15.39 5.80 15.15
N TYR A 29 -15.45 4.53 14.68
CA TYR A 29 -15.79 4.18 13.27
C TYR A 29 -17.24 4.42 12.89
N ARG A 30 -18.08 4.68 13.88
CA ARG A 30 -19.50 4.96 13.65
C ARG A 30 -19.84 6.43 13.79
N LEU A 31 -18.93 7.23 14.34
CA LEU A 31 -19.15 8.66 14.58
C LEU A 31 -18.90 9.47 13.31
N ASN A 32 -19.75 10.46 13.10
CA ASN A 32 -19.56 11.47 12.06
C ASN A 32 -18.60 12.58 12.53
N ARG A 33 -18.30 13.52 11.64
CA ARG A 33 -17.38 14.63 11.90
C ARG A 33 -17.74 15.47 13.13
N GLU A 34 -19.01 15.84 13.27
CA GLU A 34 -19.48 16.72 14.36
C GLU A 34 -19.39 16.01 15.71
N GLU A 35 -19.68 14.70 15.71
CA GLU A 35 -19.56 13.84 16.89
C GLU A 35 -18.11 13.58 17.28
N LEU A 36 -17.19 13.53 16.31
CA LEU A 36 -15.74 13.31 16.55
C LEU A 36 -15.02 14.56 17.09
N LEU A 37 -15.47 15.76 16.72
CA LEU A 37 -14.82 17.03 17.04
C LEU A 37 -14.52 17.22 18.54
N PRO A 38 -15.47 17.03 19.49
CA PRO A 38 -15.17 17.22 20.91
C PRO A 38 -14.09 16.28 21.43
N PHE A 39 -14.02 15.04 20.95
CA PHE A 39 -12.98 14.08 21.32
C PHE A 39 -11.60 14.46 20.74
N ALA A 40 -11.59 14.95 19.49
CA ALA A 40 -10.37 15.42 18.86
C ALA A 40 -9.81 16.68 19.56
N GLU A 41 -10.69 17.60 19.98
CA GLU A 41 -10.35 18.80 20.76
C GLU A 41 -9.84 18.48 22.16
N GLN A 42 -10.32 17.39 22.78
CA GLN A 42 -9.79 16.86 24.04
C GLN A 42 -8.40 16.21 23.91
N GLY A 43 -7.87 16.09 22.69
CA GLY A 43 -6.53 15.57 22.45
C GLY A 43 -6.46 14.09 22.10
N ILE A 44 -7.59 13.37 21.98
CA ILE A 44 -7.57 11.93 21.73
C ILE A 44 -7.02 11.65 20.32
N ALA A 45 -5.83 11.03 20.25
CA ALA A 45 -5.09 10.81 19.00
C ALA A 45 -5.90 10.06 17.93
N GLU A 46 -6.66 9.03 18.31
CA GLU A 46 -7.52 8.28 17.40
C GLU A 46 -8.62 9.19 16.82
N ALA A 47 -9.33 9.95 17.66
CA ALA A 47 -10.37 10.86 17.19
C ALA A 47 -9.79 11.94 16.24
N GLN A 48 -8.61 12.47 16.54
CA GLN A 48 -7.90 13.42 15.68
C GLN A 48 -7.51 12.79 14.34
N TYR A 49 -6.94 11.58 14.34
CA TYR A 49 -6.59 10.85 13.13
C TYR A 49 -7.82 10.64 12.22
N ARG A 50 -8.94 10.29 12.82
CA ARG A 50 -10.16 9.94 12.10
C ARG A 50 -10.86 11.16 11.53
N LEU A 51 -10.90 12.23 12.31
CA LEU A 51 -11.31 13.54 11.83
C LEU A 51 -10.42 14.03 10.67
N ALA A 52 -9.10 13.83 10.76
CA ALA A 52 -8.16 14.16 9.69
C ALA A 52 -8.44 13.38 8.41
N ARG A 53 -8.67 12.06 8.50
CA ARG A 53 -9.05 11.22 7.36
C ARG A 53 -10.34 11.67 6.70
N ASP A 54 -11.35 12.01 7.49
CA ASP A 54 -12.63 12.50 6.97
C ASP A 54 -12.45 13.82 6.19
N TYR A 55 -11.64 14.75 6.69
CA TYR A 55 -11.26 15.95 5.93
C TYR A 55 -10.45 15.64 4.67
N HIS A 56 -9.55 14.65 4.74
CA HIS A 56 -8.68 14.26 3.63
C HIS A 56 -9.46 13.61 2.48
N VAL A 57 -10.36 12.68 2.79
CA VAL A 57 -11.20 11.98 1.80
C VAL A 57 -12.23 12.92 1.17
N SER A 58 -12.81 13.83 1.96
CA SER A 58 -13.77 14.81 1.48
C SER A 58 -13.14 16.04 0.80
N GLY A 59 -11.80 16.06 0.66
CA GLY A 59 -11.04 17.28 0.47
C GLY A 59 -10.81 17.76 -0.97
N GLN A 60 -11.20 19.01 -1.22
CA GLN A 60 -10.52 19.96 -2.13
C GLN A 60 -9.45 20.73 -1.34
N ASP A 61 -8.68 21.62 -1.97
CA ASP A 61 -7.47 22.25 -1.38
C ASP A 61 -7.66 22.85 0.02
N ASP A 62 -8.82 23.46 0.28
CA ASP A 62 -9.17 24.11 1.54
C ASP A 62 -9.23 23.13 2.73
N ARG A 63 -9.57 21.86 2.46
CA ARG A 63 -9.70 20.82 3.51
C ARG A 63 -8.41 20.09 3.79
N PHE A 64 -7.43 20.13 2.88
CA PHE A 64 -6.11 19.55 3.16
C PHE A 64 -5.41 20.27 4.32
N ALA A 65 -5.63 21.57 4.50
CA ALA A 65 -5.13 22.31 5.66
C ALA A 65 -5.70 21.76 6.98
N GLN A 66 -6.98 21.42 6.99
CA GLN A 66 -7.64 20.86 8.17
C GLN A 66 -7.19 19.42 8.44
N ALA A 67 -7.08 18.61 7.38
CA ALA A 67 -6.54 17.25 7.48
C ALA A 67 -5.11 17.26 8.03
N GLU A 68 -4.23 18.11 7.48
CA GLU A 68 -2.85 18.24 7.94
C GLU A 68 -2.79 18.63 9.43
N LYS A 69 -3.56 19.65 9.84
CA LYS A 69 -3.60 20.09 11.24
C LYS A 69 -3.89 18.92 12.18
N TRP A 70 -4.94 18.16 11.89
CA TRP A 70 -5.36 17.05 12.73
C TRP A 70 -4.41 15.85 12.66
N TYR A 71 -3.88 15.53 11.47
CA TYR A 71 -2.85 14.50 11.33
C TYR A 71 -1.60 14.84 12.13
N ARG A 72 -1.15 16.10 12.12
CA ARG A 72 0.01 16.52 12.93
C ARG A 72 -0.23 16.32 14.42
N LEU A 73 -1.40 16.72 14.91
CA LEU A 73 -1.76 16.56 16.33
C LEU A 73 -1.78 15.08 16.75
N ALA A 74 -2.30 14.19 15.90
CA ALA A 74 -2.25 12.75 16.17
C ALA A 74 -0.83 12.18 16.02
N ALA A 75 -0.08 12.63 15.02
CA ALA A 75 1.25 12.13 14.72
C ALA A 75 2.29 12.46 15.80
N VAL A 76 2.22 13.66 16.42
CA VAL A 76 3.08 14.03 17.54
C VAL A 76 2.79 13.22 18.81
N GLN A 77 1.61 12.62 18.89
CA GLN A 77 1.24 11.67 19.96
C GLN A 77 1.69 10.23 19.65
N GLY A 78 2.36 10.00 18.52
CA GLY A 78 2.83 8.67 18.12
C GLY A 78 1.82 7.86 17.32
N HIS A 79 0.74 8.44 16.80
CA HIS A 79 -0.23 7.68 16.01
C HIS A 79 0.34 7.27 14.63
N ALA A 80 0.74 6.00 14.48
CA ALA A 80 1.41 5.47 13.27
C ALA A 80 0.64 5.73 11.97
N GLY A 81 -0.68 5.52 11.95
CA GLY A 81 -1.49 5.78 10.76
C GLY A 81 -1.53 7.26 10.37
N ALA A 82 -1.43 8.16 11.35
CA ALA A 82 -1.44 9.60 11.10
C ALA A 82 -0.10 10.06 10.55
N GLN A 83 1.01 9.50 11.05
CA GLN A 83 2.35 9.72 10.52
C GLN A 83 2.44 9.23 9.07
N TYR A 84 1.95 8.03 8.79
CA TYR A 84 1.89 7.50 7.43
C TYR A 84 1.06 8.39 6.48
N ASP A 85 -0.17 8.74 6.86
CA ASP A 85 -1.06 9.54 6.02
C ASP A 85 -0.51 10.97 5.82
N LEU A 86 0.14 11.54 6.84
CA LEU A 86 0.84 12.82 6.71
C LEU A 86 2.02 12.74 5.72
N GLY A 87 2.79 11.65 5.76
CA GLY A 87 3.85 11.38 4.78
C GLY A 87 3.31 11.26 3.36
N LEU A 88 2.14 10.62 3.17
CA LEU A 88 1.46 10.56 1.88
C LEU A 88 1.02 11.93 1.37
N MET A 89 0.51 12.80 2.26
CA MET A 89 0.12 14.16 1.88
C MET A 89 1.32 14.95 1.35
N TYR A 90 2.48 14.85 2.01
CA TYR A 90 3.72 15.44 1.52
C TYR A 90 4.11 14.88 0.16
N ARG A 91 4.22 13.55 0.04
CA ARG A 91 4.60 12.89 -1.21
C ARG A 91 3.69 13.23 -2.40
N ARG A 92 2.43 13.55 -2.15
CA ARG A 92 1.46 13.93 -3.20
C ARG A 92 1.39 15.44 -3.45
N GLY A 93 2.18 16.25 -2.74
CA GLY A 93 2.11 17.72 -2.81
C GLY A 93 0.77 18.29 -2.35
N GLN A 94 0.03 17.56 -1.50
CA GLN A 94 -1.29 17.94 -1.00
C GLN A 94 -1.23 18.91 0.18
N ILE A 95 -0.05 19.07 0.79
CA ILE A 95 0.15 20.01 1.89
C ILE A 95 0.03 21.44 1.35
N PRO A 96 -0.97 22.23 1.78
CA PRO A 96 -1.08 23.61 1.34
C PRO A 96 0.16 24.40 1.79
N PRO A 97 0.64 25.35 0.97
CA PRO A 97 1.67 26.29 1.43
C PRO A 97 1.11 27.04 2.64
N SER A 98 1.96 27.26 3.67
CA SER A 98 1.54 28.08 4.79
C SER A 98 1.09 29.46 4.30
N PRO A 99 0.11 30.11 4.94
CA PRO A 99 -0.29 31.48 4.58
C PRO A 99 0.87 32.48 4.62
N GLU A 100 1.88 32.19 5.45
CA GLU A 100 3.13 32.94 5.59
C GLU A 100 4.26 32.40 4.66
N GLY A 101 3.98 31.32 3.93
CA GLY A 101 4.93 30.52 3.16
C GLY A 101 5.01 30.94 1.71
N ASN A 102 6.19 31.46 1.36
CA ASN A 102 6.76 31.68 0.02
C ASN A 102 5.75 31.63 -1.14
N TRP A 103 5.24 32.80 -1.53
CA TRP A 103 4.39 33.02 -2.71
C TRP A 103 4.95 32.39 -4.01
N LEU A 104 6.28 32.26 -4.14
CA LEU A 104 6.89 31.53 -5.26
C LEU A 104 6.49 30.05 -5.28
N GLY A 105 6.38 29.40 -4.11
CA GLY A 105 5.95 28.01 -4.01
C GLY A 105 4.48 27.79 -4.40
N GLN A 106 3.65 28.83 -4.27
CA GLN A 106 2.27 28.84 -4.77
C GLN A 106 2.23 28.99 -6.29
N ILE A 107 2.99 29.95 -6.83
CA ILE A 107 3.05 30.16 -8.29
C ILE A 107 3.64 28.94 -9.00
N VAL A 108 4.74 28.40 -8.51
CA VAL A 108 5.41 27.24 -9.12
C VAL A 108 4.45 26.04 -9.17
N ARG A 109 3.64 25.80 -8.13
CA ARG A 109 2.59 24.77 -8.15
C ARG A 109 1.46 25.06 -9.12
N ASN A 110 1.04 26.32 -9.23
CA ASN A 110 -0.02 26.71 -10.17
C ASN A 110 0.45 26.62 -11.64
N ILE A 111 1.72 26.89 -11.91
CA ILE A 111 2.29 26.85 -13.27
C ILE A 111 2.71 25.43 -13.67
N LEU A 112 3.39 24.70 -12.79
CA LEU A 112 3.92 23.37 -13.10
C LEU A 112 2.93 22.24 -12.78
N GLY A 113 1.88 22.50 -12.01
CA GLY A 113 0.99 21.47 -11.45
C GLY A 113 1.41 21.00 -10.07
N LYS A 114 0.55 20.22 -9.39
CA LYS A 114 0.86 19.58 -8.10
C LYS A 114 1.88 18.46 -8.30
N HIS A 115 3.16 18.82 -8.34
CA HIS A 115 4.27 17.87 -8.33
C HIS A 115 4.99 17.94 -6.98
N SER A 116 5.42 16.77 -6.48
CA SER A 116 6.22 16.68 -5.27
C SER A 116 7.62 17.22 -5.52
N SER A 117 8.01 18.20 -4.72
CA SER A 117 9.38 18.70 -4.71
C SER A 117 10.30 17.74 -3.96
N ASN A 118 11.62 17.88 -4.13
CA ASN A 118 12.58 17.14 -3.30
C ASN A 118 12.36 17.40 -1.80
N ALA A 119 12.01 18.62 -1.42
CA ALA A 119 11.69 18.96 -0.03
C ALA A 119 10.46 18.18 0.50
N ASP A 120 9.46 17.95 -0.35
CA ASP A 120 8.29 17.14 0.00
C ASP A 120 8.68 15.67 0.18
N HIS A 121 9.56 15.14 -0.66
CA HIS A 121 10.09 13.79 -0.49
C HIS A 121 10.88 13.64 0.81
N ILE A 122 11.72 14.61 1.17
CA ILE A 122 12.46 14.62 2.45
C ILE A 122 11.49 14.63 3.64
N ALA A 123 10.43 15.45 3.57
CA ALA A 123 9.43 15.50 4.63
C ALA A 123 8.62 14.20 4.72
N ALA A 124 8.20 13.64 3.59
CA ALA A 124 7.51 12.36 3.53
C ALA A 124 8.36 11.23 4.10
N PHE A 125 9.64 11.16 3.72
CA PHE A 125 10.59 10.16 4.21
C PHE A 125 10.67 10.16 5.75
N LYS A 126 10.80 11.34 6.38
CA LYS A 126 10.85 11.47 7.85
C LYS A 126 9.60 10.90 8.52
N TRP A 127 8.42 11.16 7.95
CA TRP A 127 7.16 10.66 8.49
C TRP A 127 6.97 9.15 8.26
N PHE A 128 7.39 8.65 7.11
CA PHE A 128 7.41 7.21 6.86
C PHE A 128 8.37 6.50 7.82
N ASN A 129 9.54 7.08 8.12
CA ASN A 129 10.51 6.52 9.04
C ASN A 129 9.90 6.26 10.42
N VAL A 130 9.32 7.29 11.04
CA VAL A 130 8.71 7.14 12.37
C VAL A 130 7.52 6.19 12.41
N ALA A 131 6.75 6.09 11.32
CA ALA A 131 5.64 5.14 11.23
C ALA A 131 6.14 3.70 11.03
N ALA A 132 7.16 3.51 10.21
CA ALA A 132 7.74 2.21 9.92
C ALA A 132 8.47 1.60 11.12
N ASP A 133 9.13 2.44 11.93
CA ASP A 133 9.76 2.06 13.19
C ASP A 133 8.74 1.47 14.20
N GLN A 134 7.46 1.82 14.05
CA GLN A 134 6.35 1.27 14.83
C GLN A 134 5.70 0.04 14.18
N GLY A 135 6.26 -0.49 13.09
CA GLY A 135 5.72 -1.66 12.41
C GLY A 135 4.64 -1.36 11.37
N HIS A 136 4.41 -0.10 10.99
CA HIS A 136 3.38 0.22 10.00
C HIS A 136 3.78 -0.27 8.60
N VAL A 137 3.18 -1.38 8.15
CA VAL A 137 3.59 -2.13 6.94
C VAL A 137 3.63 -1.27 5.67
N HIS A 138 2.63 -0.42 5.46
CA HIS A 138 2.65 0.49 4.30
C HIS A 138 3.80 1.50 4.37
N ALA A 139 4.16 1.96 5.56
CA ALA A 139 5.24 2.93 5.72
C ALA A 139 6.60 2.26 5.47
N GLN A 140 6.78 1.02 5.96
CA GLN A 140 7.96 0.20 5.67
C GLN A 140 8.13 -0.02 4.16
N TYR A 141 7.06 -0.38 3.45
CA TYR A 141 7.09 -0.50 1.99
C TYR A 141 7.51 0.82 1.32
N LEU A 142 6.94 1.96 1.74
CA LEU A 142 7.29 3.26 1.16
C LEU A 142 8.71 3.73 1.50
N LEU A 143 9.27 3.33 2.63
CA LEU A 143 10.69 3.56 2.92
C LEU A 143 11.57 2.75 1.98
N GLY A 144 11.23 1.48 1.74
CA GLY A 144 11.92 0.66 0.75
C GLY A 144 11.94 1.34 -0.62
N GLN A 145 10.79 1.85 -1.07
CA GLN A 145 10.70 2.62 -2.33
C GLN A 145 11.53 3.90 -2.30
N SER A 146 11.57 4.58 -1.16
CA SER A 146 12.32 5.84 -1.03
C SER A 146 13.82 5.62 -1.14
N TYR A 147 14.34 4.57 -0.50
CA TYR A 147 15.74 4.16 -0.65
C TYR A 147 16.05 3.60 -2.04
N GLU A 148 15.16 2.83 -2.65
CA GLU A 148 15.37 2.29 -4.00
C GLU A 148 15.46 3.40 -5.06
N ALA A 149 14.64 4.45 -4.94
CA ALA A 149 14.55 5.52 -5.92
C ALA A 149 15.34 6.79 -5.53
N GLY A 150 15.90 6.87 -4.32
CA GLY A 150 16.56 8.07 -3.80
C GLY A 150 15.59 9.23 -3.54
N LEU A 151 14.38 8.94 -3.07
CA LEU A 151 13.33 9.95 -2.83
C LEU A 151 13.41 10.49 -1.40
N GLY A 152 14.03 11.66 -1.25
CA GLY A 152 14.16 12.33 0.05
C GLY A 152 15.25 11.75 0.95
N VAL A 153 15.98 10.77 0.43
CA VAL A 153 17.18 10.12 1.00
C VAL A 153 18.08 9.72 -0.16
N ASP A 154 19.38 9.53 0.09
CA ASP A 154 20.27 8.98 -0.94
C ASP A 154 19.85 7.55 -1.31
N GLN A 155 20.06 7.18 -2.57
CA GLN A 155 19.72 5.85 -3.05
C GLN A 155 20.58 4.79 -2.36
N ASP A 156 19.93 3.77 -1.81
CA ASP A 156 20.57 2.67 -1.10
C ASP A 156 19.74 1.40 -1.27
N TYR A 157 20.23 0.46 -2.09
CA TYR A 157 19.50 -0.77 -2.36
C TYR A 157 19.51 -1.75 -1.18
N ASP A 158 20.53 -1.72 -0.33
CA ASP A 158 20.63 -2.62 0.82
C ASP A 158 19.58 -2.22 1.86
N GLN A 159 19.46 -0.92 2.13
CA GLN A 159 18.39 -0.38 2.96
C GLN A 159 17.01 -0.64 2.34
N ALA A 160 16.86 -0.48 1.02
CA ALA A 160 15.59 -0.76 0.35
C ALA A 160 15.13 -2.21 0.60
N ILE A 161 16.03 -3.17 0.43
CA ILE A 161 15.76 -4.60 0.64
C ILE A 161 15.43 -4.87 2.11
N GLU A 162 16.16 -4.30 3.05
CA GLU A 162 15.88 -4.46 4.49
C GLU A 162 14.45 -4.03 4.83
N TRP A 163 14.02 -2.86 4.35
CA TRP A 163 12.67 -2.36 4.60
C TRP A 163 11.59 -3.14 3.87
N TYR A 164 11.86 -3.60 2.65
CA TYR A 164 10.93 -4.49 1.94
C TYR A 164 10.77 -5.84 2.63
N LEU A 165 11.84 -6.42 3.18
CA LEU A 165 11.77 -7.66 3.96
C LEU A 165 10.85 -7.49 5.18
N ARG A 166 11.06 -6.42 5.96
CA ARG A 166 10.20 -6.11 7.12
C ARG A 166 8.73 -5.94 6.71
N ALA A 167 8.46 -5.21 5.63
CA ALA A 167 7.11 -5.04 5.11
C ALA A 167 6.50 -6.36 4.60
N SER A 168 7.31 -7.26 4.04
CA SER A 168 6.85 -8.54 3.49
C SER A 168 6.39 -9.53 4.55
N GLU A 169 6.85 -9.38 5.79
CA GLU A 169 6.50 -10.23 6.94
C GLU A 169 5.25 -9.73 7.67
N GLY A 170 4.87 -8.46 7.49
CA GLY A 170 3.69 -7.87 8.11
C GLY A 170 2.41 -8.10 7.30
N GLY A 171 1.31 -8.46 7.95
CA GLY A 171 -0.03 -8.36 7.34
C GLY A 171 -0.59 -9.60 6.64
N GLU A 172 -0.04 -10.80 6.84
CA GLU A 172 -0.65 -12.04 6.32
C GLU A 172 -2.07 -12.26 6.88
N ASP A 173 -2.29 -11.89 8.14
CA ASP A 173 -3.58 -12.07 8.83
C ASP A 173 -4.48 -10.82 8.80
N ASP A 174 -3.98 -9.66 8.34
CA ASP A 174 -4.74 -8.42 8.26
C ASP A 174 -4.98 -8.00 6.80
N PRO A 175 -6.22 -8.13 6.28
CA PRO A 175 -6.58 -7.71 4.93
C PRO A 175 -6.22 -6.25 4.61
N GLN A 176 -6.15 -5.37 5.62
CA GLN A 176 -5.76 -3.98 5.44
C GLN A 176 -4.30 -3.84 5.03
N TYR A 177 -3.40 -4.68 5.54
CA TYR A 177 -1.96 -4.59 5.31
C TYR A 177 -1.42 -5.56 4.25
N ASN A 178 -2.17 -6.62 3.94
CA ASN A 178 -1.77 -7.66 2.97
C ASN A 178 -1.38 -7.09 1.59
N SER A 179 -2.04 -6.02 1.12
CA SER A 179 -1.67 -5.38 -0.16
C SER A 179 -0.27 -4.77 -0.12
N ALA A 180 0.11 -4.09 0.96
CA ALA A 180 1.44 -3.50 1.10
C ALA A 180 2.52 -4.58 1.22
N ALA A 181 2.23 -5.66 1.95
CA ALA A 181 3.10 -6.83 2.05
C ALA A 181 3.36 -7.45 0.67
N ASN A 182 2.29 -7.66 -0.13
CA ASN A 182 2.41 -8.17 -1.48
C ASN A 182 3.16 -7.21 -2.42
N ASN A 183 2.99 -5.90 -2.26
CA ASN A 183 3.79 -4.92 -3.00
C ASN A 183 5.27 -5.01 -2.63
N ALA A 184 5.60 -5.20 -1.35
CA ALA A 184 6.98 -5.38 -0.89
C ALA A 184 7.59 -6.68 -1.40
N ARG A 185 6.83 -7.78 -1.39
CA ARG A 185 7.24 -9.08 -1.98
C ARG A 185 7.47 -8.95 -3.49
N SER A 186 6.61 -8.22 -4.19
CA SER A 186 6.79 -7.90 -5.61
C SER A 186 8.09 -7.11 -5.85
N ALA A 187 8.35 -6.08 -5.03
CA ALA A 187 9.58 -5.31 -5.11
C ALA A 187 10.82 -6.17 -4.86
N LEU A 188 10.81 -7.05 -3.84
CA LEU A 188 11.89 -8.01 -3.61
C LEU A 188 12.13 -8.92 -4.82
N GLY A 189 11.06 -9.43 -5.43
CA GLY A 189 11.15 -10.20 -6.68
C GLY A 189 11.88 -9.43 -7.78
N ALA A 190 11.53 -8.16 -7.97
CA ALA A 190 12.18 -7.29 -8.96
C ALA A 190 13.66 -7.00 -8.62
N MET A 191 14.02 -6.88 -7.33
CA MET A 191 15.40 -6.68 -6.90
C MET A 191 16.27 -7.89 -7.23
N TYR A 192 15.79 -9.12 -6.95
CA TYR A 192 16.47 -10.35 -7.34
C TYR A 192 16.50 -10.57 -8.86
N GLU A 193 15.43 -10.22 -9.58
CA GLU A 193 15.39 -10.36 -11.04
C GLU A 193 16.39 -9.41 -11.72
N SER A 194 16.53 -8.18 -11.22
CA SER A 194 17.41 -7.17 -11.79
C SER A 194 18.83 -7.21 -11.24
N GLY A 195 19.07 -7.87 -10.12
CA GLY A 195 20.35 -7.87 -9.42
C GLY A 195 20.70 -6.53 -8.77
N ARG A 196 19.70 -5.78 -8.30
CA ARG A 196 19.89 -4.49 -7.61
C ARG A 196 20.00 -4.72 -6.11
N GLY A 197 21.12 -4.35 -5.49
CA GLY A 197 21.40 -4.60 -4.07
C GLY A 197 21.70 -6.07 -3.71
N VAL A 198 21.30 -7.02 -4.56
CA VAL A 198 21.57 -8.45 -4.40
C VAL A 198 22.09 -9.04 -5.72
N PRO A 199 22.83 -10.16 -5.68
CA PRO A 199 23.15 -10.90 -6.90
C PRO A 199 21.86 -11.29 -7.64
N GLN A 200 21.90 -11.21 -8.97
CA GLN A 200 20.76 -11.61 -9.79
C GLN A 200 20.45 -13.09 -9.60
N ASP A 201 19.18 -13.40 -9.29
CA ASP A 201 18.70 -14.76 -9.06
C ASP A 201 17.23 -14.87 -9.49
N PHE A 202 16.99 -15.54 -10.62
CA PHE A 202 15.63 -15.73 -11.13
C PHE A 202 14.81 -16.72 -10.30
N GLU A 203 15.45 -17.69 -9.62
CA GLU A 203 14.70 -18.63 -8.79
C GLU A 203 14.18 -17.93 -7.53
N GLN A 204 15.00 -17.08 -6.91
CA GLN A 204 14.55 -16.24 -5.79
C GLN A 204 13.51 -15.22 -6.22
N ALA A 205 13.70 -14.59 -7.39
CA ALA A 205 12.70 -13.66 -7.92
C ALA A 205 11.32 -14.33 -8.08
N ALA A 206 11.27 -15.54 -8.66
CA ALA A 206 10.04 -16.30 -8.80
C ALA A 206 9.39 -16.62 -7.45
N LYS A 207 10.18 -17.07 -6.46
CA LYS A 207 9.68 -17.35 -5.10
C LYS A 207 9.07 -16.10 -4.46
N TRP A 208 9.68 -14.93 -4.63
CA TRP A 208 9.14 -13.68 -4.11
C TRP A 208 7.87 -13.24 -4.83
N TYR A 209 7.81 -13.35 -6.15
CA TYR A 209 6.59 -13.04 -6.90
C TYR A 209 5.44 -14.01 -6.54
N GLN A 210 5.73 -15.30 -6.31
CA GLN A 210 4.76 -16.27 -5.80
C GLN A 210 4.23 -15.87 -4.42
N LYS A 211 5.10 -15.44 -3.49
CA LYS A 211 4.65 -14.93 -2.18
C LYS A 211 3.84 -13.64 -2.30
N GLY A 212 4.17 -12.79 -3.28
CA GLY A 212 3.47 -11.54 -3.57
C GLY A 212 2.21 -11.70 -4.41
N PHE A 213 1.75 -12.94 -4.63
CA PHE A 213 0.58 -13.20 -5.45
C PHE A 213 -0.65 -12.50 -4.87
N GLY A 214 -1.30 -11.68 -5.69
CA GLY A 214 -2.30 -10.68 -5.27
C GLY A 214 -1.87 -9.24 -5.54
N ASN A 215 -0.56 -8.98 -5.73
CA ASN A 215 -0.09 -7.78 -6.40
C ASN A 215 -0.10 -8.01 -7.94
N PRO A 216 -0.74 -7.14 -8.74
CA PRO A 216 -0.80 -7.30 -10.20
C PRO A 216 0.55 -7.42 -10.90
N ASP A 217 1.55 -6.65 -10.46
CA ASP A 217 2.88 -6.67 -11.07
C ASP A 217 3.62 -7.98 -10.76
N ALA A 218 3.46 -8.53 -9.56
CA ALA A 218 4.01 -9.84 -9.19
C ALA A 218 3.40 -10.96 -10.04
N ILE A 219 2.08 -10.97 -10.21
CA ILE A 219 1.38 -11.97 -11.05
C ILE A 219 1.85 -11.86 -12.50
N PHE A 220 1.94 -10.62 -13.02
CA PHE A 220 2.40 -10.36 -14.39
C PHE A 220 3.85 -10.81 -14.62
N ASN A 221 4.76 -10.47 -13.72
CA ASN A 221 6.17 -10.86 -13.83
C ASN A 221 6.34 -12.37 -13.68
N LEU A 222 5.62 -13.01 -12.76
CA LEU A 222 5.63 -14.46 -12.62
C LEU A 222 5.12 -15.17 -13.88
N ALA A 223 4.06 -14.64 -14.52
CA ALA A 223 3.57 -15.17 -15.79
C ALA A 223 4.62 -15.08 -16.91
N LEU A 224 5.39 -13.98 -16.98
CA LEU A 224 6.52 -13.87 -17.89
C LEU A 224 7.61 -14.90 -17.60
N MET A 225 7.89 -15.16 -16.32
CA MET A 225 8.87 -16.17 -15.91
C MET A 225 8.46 -17.58 -16.30
N TYR A 226 7.18 -17.95 -16.15
CA TYR A 226 6.65 -19.22 -16.64
C TYR A 226 6.66 -19.31 -18.17
N ARG A 227 6.33 -18.22 -18.88
CA ARG A 227 6.42 -18.17 -20.35
C ARG A 227 7.84 -18.45 -20.84
N ASP A 228 8.83 -17.83 -20.20
CA ASP A 228 10.22 -17.83 -20.64
C ASP A 228 11.06 -18.95 -20.02
N GLY A 229 10.53 -19.64 -19.00
CA GLY A 229 11.28 -20.65 -18.22
C GLY A 229 12.43 -20.04 -17.40
N ARG A 230 12.28 -18.79 -16.95
CA ARG A 230 13.32 -18.07 -16.18
C ARG A 230 13.11 -18.30 -14.70
N GLY A 231 13.99 -19.05 -14.04
CA GLY A 231 13.91 -19.32 -12.59
C GLY A 231 12.80 -20.29 -12.16
N VAL A 232 11.91 -20.67 -13.09
CA VAL A 232 10.89 -21.70 -12.95
C VAL A 232 10.85 -22.56 -14.21
N PRO A 233 10.42 -23.84 -14.13
CA PRO A 233 10.14 -24.63 -15.31
C PRO A 233 9.14 -23.91 -16.21
N ARG A 234 9.38 -23.97 -17.53
CA ARG A 234 8.51 -23.32 -18.51
C ARG A 234 7.10 -23.94 -18.48
N ASP A 235 6.09 -23.11 -18.29
CA ASP A 235 4.67 -23.52 -18.27
C ASP A 235 3.81 -22.48 -18.99
N LEU A 236 3.42 -22.78 -20.23
CA LEU A 236 2.61 -21.87 -21.03
C LEU A 236 1.15 -21.82 -20.59
N VAL A 237 0.64 -22.87 -19.95
CA VAL A 237 -0.75 -22.92 -19.44
C VAL A 237 -0.88 -21.98 -18.25
N LEU A 238 0.04 -22.05 -17.28
CA LEU A 238 0.09 -21.11 -16.15
C LEU A 238 0.36 -19.68 -16.60
N ALA A 239 1.29 -19.48 -17.54
CA ALA A 239 1.56 -18.15 -18.09
C ALA A 239 0.30 -17.54 -18.72
N TYR A 240 -0.48 -18.34 -19.47
CA TYR A 240 -1.74 -17.90 -20.07
C TYR A 240 -2.79 -17.61 -19.01
N GLU A 241 -2.98 -18.53 -18.06
CA GLU A 241 -3.94 -18.40 -16.96
C GLU A 241 -3.76 -17.09 -16.19
N PHE A 242 -2.52 -16.73 -15.87
CA PHE A 242 -2.21 -15.50 -15.13
C PHE A 242 -2.32 -14.23 -15.99
N MET A 243 -2.02 -14.33 -17.28
CA MET A 243 -2.01 -13.18 -18.19
C MET A 243 -3.40 -12.82 -18.73
N TYR A 244 -4.26 -13.83 -18.94
CA TYR A 244 -5.57 -13.68 -19.56
C TYR A 244 -6.46 -12.63 -18.86
N PRO A 245 -6.59 -12.62 -17.52
CA PRO A 245 -7.43 -11.65 -16.81
C PRO A 245 -7.00 -10.21 -17.04
N PHE A 246 -5.69 -9.95 -17.04
CA PHE A 246 -5.15 -8.63 -17.34
C PHE A 246 -5.48 -8.22 -18.78
N SER A 247 -5.41 -9.16 -19.73
CA SER A 247 -5.83 -8.91 -21.13
C SER A 247 -7.31 -8.52 -21.25
N GLN A 248 -8.15 -8.99 -20.31
CA GLN A 248 -9.57 -8.66 -20.20
C GLN A 248 -9.85 -7.38 -19.37
N GLY A 249 -8.80 -6.71 -18.87
CA GLY A 249 -8.94 -5.44 -18.17
C GLY A 249 -8.87 -5.52 -16.64
N ALA A 250 -8.37 -6.61 -16.05
CA ALA A 250 -8.15 -6.69 -14.60
C ALA A 250 -7.17 -5.61 -14.07
N SER A 251 -6.31 -5.05 -14.93
CA SER A 251 -5.50 -3.87 -14.66
C SER A 251 -5.42 -3.00 -15.91
N VAL A 252 -5.76 -1.71 -15.79
CA VAL A 252 -5.71 -0.76 -16.91
C VAL A 252 -4.29 -0.61 -17.46
N THR A 253 -3.30 -0.57 -16.57
CA THR A 253 -1.88 -0.41 -16.92
C THR A 253 -1.33 -1.65 -17.65
N LEU A 254 -1.75 -2.85 -17.22
CA LEU A 254 -1.22 -4.11 -17.77
C LEU A 254 -2.04 -4.63 -18.95
N MET A 255 -3.26 -4.14 -19.19
CA MET A 255 -4.12 -4.66 -20.25
C MET A 255 -3.48 -4.66 -21.64
N GLY A 256 -2.80 -3.57 -22.02
CA GLY A 256 -2.11 -3.47 -23.30
C GLY A 256 -0.99 -4.53 -23.45
N PRO A 257 0.02 -4.53 -22.55
CA PRO A 257 1.06 -5.56 -22.51
C PRO A 257 0.50 -6.98 -22.48
N SER A 258 -0.50 -7.25 -21.65
CA SER A 258 -1.08 -8.59 -21.48
C SER A 258 -1.82 -9.07 -22.73
N LYS A 259 -2.55 -8.19 -23.44
CA LYS A 259 -3.17 -8.55 -24.74
C LYS A 259 -2.12 -9.00 -25.76
N LYS A 260 -0.98 -8.30 -25.81
CA LYS A 260 0.12 -8.68 -26.70
C LYS A 260 0.67 -10.06 -26.32
N ILE A 261 0.96 -10.29 -25.04
CA ILE A 261 1.54 -11.55 -24.58
C ILE A 261 0.56 -12.73 -24.76
N VAL A 262 -0.73 -12.55 -24.46
CA VAL A 262 -1.76 -13.56 -24.72
C VAL A 262 -1.77 -13.94 -26.20
N TRP A 263 -1.77 -12.95 -27.11
CA TRP A 263 -1.71 -13.22 -28.54
C TRP A 263 -0.44 -13.99 -28.97
N GLU A 264 0.70 -13.74 -28.33
CA GLU A 264 1.93 -14.51 -28.56
C GLU A 264 1.80 -15.96 -28.06
N LEU A 265 1.23 -16.16 -26.86
CA LEU A 265 1.01 -17.46 -26.26
C LEU A 265 0.04 -18.33 -27.10
N GLU A 266 -1.05 -17.75 -27.61
CA GLU A 266 -2.04 -18.47 -28.44
C GLU A 266 -1.45 -19.02 -29.73
N ARG A 267 -0.36 -18.43 -30.21
CA ARG A 267 0.35 -18.88 -31.41
C ARG A 267 1.34 -20.01 -31.13
N GLU A 268 1.75 -20.18 -29.88
CA GLU A 268 2.70 -21.21 -29.46
C GLU A 268 2.00 -22.44 -28.85
N MET A 269 0.86 -22.22 -28.18
CA MET A 269 0.11 -23.27 -27.48
C MET A 269 -0.80 -24.07 -28.40
N THR A 270 -1.11 -25.32 -28.00
CA THR A 270 -2.16 -26.10 -28.65
C THR A 270 -3.56 -25.64 -28.20
N MET A 271 -4.58 -26.01 -28.98
CA MET A 271 -5.97 -25.72 -28.63
C MET A 271 -6.39 -26.39 -27.31
N GLU A 272 -5.85 -27.56 -27.00
CA GLU A 272 -6.06 -28.26 -25.73
C GLU A 272 -5.49 -27.46 -24.56
N GLN A 273 -4.26 -26.96 -24.68
CA GLN A 273 -3.61 -26.14 -23.66
C GLN A 273 -4.35 -24.82 -23.42
N ILE A 274 -4.83 -24.16 -24.49
CA ILE A 274 -5.62 -22.92 -24.37
C ILE A 274 -6.95 -23.21 -23.66
N LYS A 275 -7.65 -24.29 -24.02
CA LYS A 275 -8.90 -24.69 -23.36
C LYS A 275 -8.68 -25.00 -21.88
N GLU A 276 -7.60 -25.72 -21.56
CA GLU A 276 -7.23 -26.00 -20.18
C GLU A 276 -6.99 -24.72 -19.39
N ALA A 277 -6.18 -23.79 -19.90
CA ALA A 277 -5.90 -22.52 -19.24
C ALA A 277 -7.18 -21.69 -19.00
N LEU A 278 -8.06 -21.61 -20.01
CA LEU A 278 -9.34 -20.89 -19.88
C LEU A 278 -10.29 -21.56 -18.89
N GLN A 279 -10.30 -22.89 -18.80
CA GLN A 279 -11.08 -23.61 -17.80
C GLN A 279 -10.59 -23.29 -16.39
N ARG A 280 -9.27 -23.28 -16.16
CA ARG A 280 -8.69 -22.89 -14.86
C ARG A 280 -9.04 -21.45 -14.49
N VAL A 281 -9.02 -20.54 -15.46
CA VAL A 281 -9.48 -19.15 -15.24
C VAL A 281 -10.94 -19.12 -14.82
N GLU A 282 -11.82 -19.87 -15.49
CA GLU A 282 -13.25 -19.95 -15.14
C GLU A 282 -13.46 -20.50 -13.73
N ASP A 283 -12.77 -21.60 -13.40
CA ASP A 283 -12.87 -22.26 -12.09
C ASP A 283 -12.46 -21.29 -10.95
N CYS A 284 -11.58 -20.33 -11.24
CA CYS A 284 -11.17 -19.30 -10.29
C CYS A 284 -12.03 -18.02 -10.29
N LYS A 285 -13.04 -17.87 -11.15
CA LYS A 285 -13.88 -16.64 -11.23
C LYS A 285 -14.76 -16.38 -10.02
N ASP A 286 -15.14 -17.41 -9.25
CA ASP A 286 -15.93 -17.25 -8.03
C ASP A 286 -15.11 -16.66 -6.86
N THR A 287 -13.80 -16.53 -7.02
CA THR A 287 -12.95 -15.78 -6.09
C THR A 287 -12.94 -14.32 -6.48
N ARG A 288 -13.84 -13.53 -5.86
CA ARG A 288 -13.78 -12.07 -5.99
C ARG A 288 -12.41 -11.59 -5.51
N LEU A 289 -11.57 -11.21 -6.47
CA LEU A 289 -10.18 -10.75 -6.34
C LEU A 289 -9.17 -11.91 -6.31
N TYR A 290 -8.27 -11.90 -7.30
CA TYR A 290 -7.03 -12.68 -7.34
C TYR A 290 -6.39 -12.71 -5.95
N GLY A 291 -6.52 -13.83 -5.24
CA GLY A 291 -5.88 -14.01 -3.94
C GLY A 291 -6.60 -14.83 -2.86
N ARG A 292 -7.83 -15.35 -3.04
CA ARG A 292 -8.47 -16.21 -2.01
C ARG A 292 -9.38 -17.31 -2.57
N SER A 293 -8.79 -18.42 -3.01
CA SER A 293 -9.38 -19.76 -2.77
C SER A 293 -8.25 -20.74 -2.49
N PRO A 294 -8.39 -21.60 -1.46
CA PRO A 294 -7.49 -22.74 -1.24
C PRO A 294 -7.39 -23.68 -2.45
N ASP A 295 -8.37 -23.65 -3.37
CA ASP A 295 -8.39 -24.45 -4.59
C ASP A 295 -7.72 -23.76 -5.79
N CYS A 296 -7.48 -22.44 -5.71
CA CYS A 296 -6.74 -21.63 -6.70
C CYS A 296 -5.34 -21.25 -6.20
N GLU A 297 -4.97 -21.65 -4.98
CA GLU A 297 -3.57 -21.63 -4.54
C GLU A 297 -2.80 -22.65 -5.39
N PHE A 298 -1.69 -22.19 -5.96
CA PHE A 298 -0.66 -22.98 -6.61
C PHE A 298 -0.59 -24.41 -6.05
N ARG A 299 -1.23 -25.36 -6.72
CA ARG A 299 -0.98 -26.79 -6.52
C ARG A 299 0.35 -27.17 -7.15
#